data_AF-A0A8T4JU08-F1
#
_entry.id   AF-A0A8T4JU08-F1
#
_cell.length_a   1.000
_cell.length_b   1.000
_cell.length_c   1.000
_cell.angle_alpha   90.00
_cell.angle_beta   90.00
_cell.angle_gamma   90.00
#
_symmetry.space_group_name_H-M   'P 1'
#
loop_
_entity.id
_entity.type
_entity.pdbx_description
1 polymer ?
#
loop_
_entity_poly.entity_id
_entity_poly.type
_entity_poly.pdbx_seq_one_letter_code
_entity_poly.pdbx_strand_id
1 'polypeptide(L)'
;MRYERMEEAVFESRPNRFIAHVRRGGETLVCHVKNTGRCRELLVPGTAVYIQKSDNPARKTAYDLISVYKPGTDGRPGQLVNMDSQVPNVIVKELLEQGRLIGGVKLIRPETKYGNSRFDFYAETETDKWFIEVKGVTLEADGIARFPDAPTERGVRHMQELMACMADGYRAMICFVIQMKGVQVLEANAAMHPAFAETLAAAARAGVEVRAFDCLVTADSLTADAEIPVKTEWTYSLDDMTRPLLSWFRSHARVLPWREEVSPYRVWISEIMLQQTRVEAVKPYFDRFTTELPDVKSLAEVPEERLMKLWEGLGYYSRARNLQKAARVVMESCGGQLPDTYEELLKLPGIGSYTAGAVASIACGRPVPAVDGNVLRVWSRLFCREEDILKQSVKTMVEEEITAVIPKDCPGAYNQAWMELGALVCVPNGKAHCEECPLAFGCRAKAEDRINEFPKKTPKKPRRIEDLTVLVIWNGERTLIRKRPKKGLLAGLYELPNVPGARTQEEALALVKEMGLSPIRITPLPDAKHIFTHVEWHMKGFLILTEERDPQAGPEEIWADAASAEEKYSIPSAFHAYSGKIYEK
;
A
#
# COMPACT_ATOMS: atom_id res chain seq x y z
N MET A 1 -22.93 18.86 -36.80
CA MET A 1 -22.69 17.97 -37.98
C MET A 1 -23.94 17.17 -38.37
N ARG A 2 -24.30 17.15 -39.66
CA ARG A 2 -25.34 16.27 -40.25
C ARG A 2 -24.76 15.37 -41.34
N TYR A 3 -25.21 14.12 -41.38
CA TYR A 3 -24.88 13.14 -42.40
C TYR A 3 -26.07 12.94 -43.33
N GLU A 4 -25.79 12.71 -44.60
CA GLU A 4 -26.81 12.44 -45.62
C GLU A 4 -26.70 11.01 -46.12
N ARG A 5 -27.82 10.47 -46.65
CA ARG A 5 -27.89 9.13 -47.24
C ARG A 5 -27.43 8.04 -46.25
N MET A 6 -27.95 8.15 -45.03
CA MET A 6 -27.70 7.20 -43.96
C MET A 6 -28.58 5.97 -44.13
N GLU A 7 -27.99 4.81 -43.93
CA GLU A 7 -28.67 3.52 -43.98
C GLU A 7 -28.31 2.71 -42.72
N GLU A 8 -29.28 1.97 -42.20
CA GLU A 8 -29.06 1.03 -41.11
C GLU A 8 -28.53 -0.30 -41.64
N ALA A 9 -27.56 -0.89 -40.94
CA ALA A 9 -27.00 -2.20 -41.22
C ALA A 9 -26.60 -2.90 -39.91
N VAL A 10 -26.19 -4.17 -40.01
CA VAL A 10 -25.70 -4.95 -38.86
C VAL A 10 -24.22 -5.22 -39.04
N PHE A 11 -23.39 -4.88 -38.06
CA PHE A 11 -21.96 -5.14 -38.12
C PHE A 11 -21.66 -6.65 -38.11
N GLU A 12 -20.78 -7.11 -39.00
CA GLU A 12 -20.38 -8.52 -39.09
C GLU A 12 -18.94 -8.74 -38.66
N SER A 13 -18.00 -8.00 -39.24
CA SER A 13 -16.57 -8.17 -38.96
C SER A 13 -15.76 -6.94 -39.36
N ARG A 14 -14.55 -6.80 -38.80
CA ARG A 14 -13.59 -5.76 -39.15
C ARG A 14 -12.26 -6.41 -39.53
N PRO A 15 -12.05 -6.76 -40.82
CA PRO A 15 -10.85 -7.48 -41.25
C PRO A 15 -9.56 -6.67 -41.03
N ASN A 16 -9.62 -5.34 -41.05
CA ASN A 16 -8.49 -4.47 -40.74
C ASN A 16 -8.97 -3.10 -40.23
N ARG A 17 -8.05 -2.22 -39.83
CA ARG A 17 -8.39 -0.92 -39.23
C ARG A 17 -9.19 0.04 -40.13
N PHE A 18 -9.23 -0.19 -41.44
CA PHE A 18 -9.88 0.69 -42.42
C PHE A 18 -11.17 0.12 -43.02
N ILE A 19 -11.45 -1.18 -42.84
CA ILE A 19 -12.55 -1.86 -43.51
C ILE A 19 -13.41 -2.61 -42.50
N ALA A 20 -14.72 -2.48 -42.65
CA ALA A 20 -15.74 -3.26 -41.94
C ALA A 20 -16.68 -3.93 -42.94
N HIS A 21 -17.12 -5.14 -42.61
CA HIS A 21 -18.21 -5.82 -43.28
C HIS A 21 -19.49 -5.64 -42.47
N VAL A 22 -20.56 -5.24 -43.16
CA VAL A 22 -21.87 -5.02 -42.55
C VAL A 22 -22.94 -5.72 -43.39
N ARG A 23 -24.02 -6.18 -42.77
CA ARG A 23 -25.14 -6.83 -43.44
C ARG A 23 -26.31 -5.88 -43.59
N ARG A 24 -26.86 -5.75 -44.79
CA ARG A 24 -28.08 -5.01 -45.08
C ARG A 24 -28.93 -5.81 -46.06
N GLY A 25 -30.17 -6.11 -45.69
CA GLY A 25 -31.11 -6.82 -46.58
C GLY A 25 -30.64 -8.22 -47.05
N GLY A 26 -29.80 -8.90 -46.25
CA GLY A 26 -29.23 -10.21 -46.59
C GLY A 26 -27.92 -10.17 -47.38
N GLU A 27 -27.48 -8.98 -47.83
CA GLU A 27 -26.21 -8.78 -48.52
C GLU A 27 -25.12 -8.25 -47.57
N THR A 28 -23.89 -8.73 -47.74
CA THR A 28 -22.71 -8.17 -47.06
C THR A 28 -22.14 -7.02 -47.89
N LEU A 29 -22.03 -5.86 -47.26
CA LEU A 29 -21.45 -4.64 -47.80
C LEU A 29 -20.08 -4.37 -47.17
N VAL A 30 -19.18 -3.76 -47.96
CA VAL A 30 -17.86 -3.34 -47.52
C VAL A 30 -17.87 -1.83 -47.25
N CYS A 31 -17.66 -1.47 -45.99
CA CYS A 31 -17.62 -0.10 -45.51
C CYS A 31 -16.19 0.32 -45.15
N HIS A 32 -15.85 1.57 -45.45
CA HIS A 32 -14.67 2.19 -44.90
C HIS A 32 -14.93 2.65 -43.45
N VAL A 33 -14.00 2.37 -42.54
CA VAL A 33 -14.11 2.71 -41.12
C VAL A 33 -13.41 4.05 -40.89
N LYS A 34 -14.18 5.09 -40.55
CA LYS A 34 -13.66 6.43 -40.28
C LYS A 34 -12.92 6.58 -38.94
N ASN A 35 -12.94 5.55 -38.10
CA ASN A 35 -12.10 5.44 -36.90
C ASN A 35 -11.00 4.39 -37.09
N THR A 36 -9.73 4.82 -37.17
CA THR A 36 -8.60 3.88 -37.31
C THR A 36 -8.15 3.25 -35.98
N GLY A 37 -8.77 3.63 -34.87
CA GLY A 37 -8.50 3.12 -33.52
C GLY A 37 -8.93 1.66 -33.33
N ARG A 38 -8.81 1.17 -32.10
CA ARG A 38 -9.04 -0.25 -31.78
C ARG A 38 -10.52 -0.64 -31.90
N CYS A 39 -11.42 0.20 -31.40
CA CYS A 39 -12.88 0.08 -31.50
C CYS A 39 -13.44 -1.32 -31.17
N ARG A 40 -12.78 -2.12 -30.31
CA ARG A 40 -13.19 -3.52 -30.06
C ARG A 40 -14.46 -3.62 -29.21
N GLU A 41 -14.61 -2.65 -28.33
CA GLU A 41 -15.75 -2.43 -27.45
C GLU A 41 -16.97 -1.85 -28.19
N LEU A 42 -16.76 -1.30 -29.39
CA LEU A 42 -17.80 -0.69 -30.21
C LEU A 42 -18.27 -1.62 -31.34
N LEU A 43 -17.33 -2.21 -32.08
CA LEU A 43 -17.60 -3.04 -33.25
C LEU A 43 -17.72 -4.51 -32.86
N VAL A 44 -18.83 -4.85 -32.21
CA VAL A 44 -19.19 -6.22 -31.82
C VAL A 44 -20.12 -6.83 -32.88
N PRO A 45 -19.84 -8.04 -33.40
CA PRO A 45 -20.71 -8.70 -34.38
C PRO A 45 -22.16 -8.80 -33.92
N GLY A 46 -23.11 -8.48 -34.81
CA GLY A 46 -24.54 -8.47 -34.52
C GLY A 46 -25.09 -7.12 -34.07
N THR A 47 -24.25 -6.13 -33.83
CA THR A 47 -24.66 -4.79 -33.41
C THR A 47 -25.16 -3.93 -34.57
N ALA A 48 -26.22 -3.14 -34.33
CA ALA A 48 -26.73 -2.18 -35.30
C ALA A 48 -25.72 -1.05 -35.56
N VAL A 49 -25.52 -0.71 -36.83
CA VAL A 49 -24.63 0.35 -37.30
C VAL A 49 -25.35 1.23 -38.31
N TYR A 50 -24.89 2.47 -38.43
CA TYR A 50 -25.34 3.43 -39.42
C TYR A 50 -24.20 3.73 -40.38
N ILE A 51 -24.47 3.52 -41.67
CA ILE A 51 -23.51 3.67 -42.77
C ILE A 51 -23.95 4.80 -43.70
N GLN A 52 -23.00 5.57 -44.21
CA GLN A 52 -23.24 6.65 -45.15
C GLN A 52 -22.88 6.21 -46.57
N LYS A 53 -23.80 6.36 -47.52
CA LYS A 53 -23.51 6.11 -48.93
C LYS A 53 -22.70 7.25 -49.56
N SER A 54 -21.57 6.90 -50.16
CA SER A 54 -20.76 7.84 -50.93
C SER A 54 -21.41 8.16 -52.27
N ASP A 55 -21.28 9.42 -52.66
CA ASP A 55 -21.61 10.06 -53.92
C ASP A 55 -20.46 9.99 -54.94
N ASN A 56 -19.27 9.54 -54.55
CA ASN A 56 -18.14 9.41 -55.46
C ASN A 56 -18.09 8.00 -56.08
N PRO A 57 -18.45 7.84 -57.37
CA PRO A 57 -18.49 6.53 -58.03
C PRO A 57 -17.10 5.88 -58.19
N ALA A 58 -16.00 6.63 -58.02
CA ALA A 58 -14.64 6.11 -58.12
C ALA A 58 -14.10 5.51 -56.81
N ARG A 59 -14.86 5.56 -55.69
CA ARG A 59 -14.41 4.98 -54.42
C ARG A 59 -14.43 3.45 -54.45
N LYS A 60 -13.39 2.84 -53.87
CA LYS A 60 -13.29 1.39 -53.67
C LYS A 60 -14.35 0.84 -52.70
N THR A 61 -14.80 1.64 -51.75
CA THR A 61 -15.87 1.33 -50.81
C THR A 61 -17.03 2.31 -51.01
N ALA A 62 -18.22 1.80 -51.31
CA ALA A 62 -19.40 2.63 -51.54
C ALA A 62 -19.97 3.26 -50.25
N TYR A 63 -19.53 2.78 -49.08
CA TYR A 63 -20.08 3.15 -47.78
C TYR A 63 -18.98 3.55 -46.78
N ASP A 64 -19.28 4.51 -45.91
CA ASP A 64 -18.51 4.82 -44.71
C ASP A 64 -19.30 4.38 -43.46
N LEU A 65 -18.66 3.73 -42.50
CA LEU A 65 -19.25 3.39 -41.19
C LEU A 65 -19.17 4.63 -40.29
N ILE A 66 -20.32 5.17 -39.90
CA ILE A 66 -20.43 6.45 -39.20
C ILE A 66 -20.71 6.28 -37.72
N SER A 67 -21.71 5.47 -37.35
CA SER A 67 -22.11 5.29 -35.94
C SER A 67 -22.43 3.83 -35.66
N VAL A 68 -22.31 3.45 -34.40
CA VAL A 68 -22.63 2.09 -33.91
C VAL A 68 -23.46 2.19 -32.65
N TYR A 69 -24.42 1.28 -32.50
CA TYR A 69 -25.22 1.18 -31.30
C TYR A 69 -24.46 0.46 -30.19
N LYS A 70 -24.15 1.14 -29.11
CA LYS A 70 -23.56 0.52 -27.93
C LYS A 70 -24.68 0.05 -26.99
N PRO A 71 -24.80 -1.25 -26.68
CA PRO A 71 -25.77 -1.72 -25.70
C PRO A 71 -25.43 -1.16 -24.31
N GLY A 72 -26.45 -0.90 -23.50
CA GLY A 72 -26.29 -0.38 -22.15
C GLY A 72 -25.83 -1.46 -21.17
N THR A 73 -25.11 -1.04 -20.12
CA THR A 73 -24.72 -1.87 -18.97
C THR A 73 -25.37 -1.33 -17.70
N ASP A 74 -25.56 -2.20 -16.70
CA ASP A 74 -25.93 -1.83 -15.31
C ASP A 74 -27.11 -0.85 -15.19
N GLY A 75 -28.23 -1.17 -15.85
CA GLY A 75 -29.48 -0.41 -15.78
C GLY A 75 -29.50 0.87 -16.63
N ARG A 76 -28.46 1.15 -17.42
CA ARG A 76 -28.44 2.28 -18.37
C ARG A 76 -28.99 1.88 -19.73
N PRO A 77 -29.67 2.80 -20.45
CA PRO A 77 -30.11 2.54 -21.81
C PRO A 77 -28.91 2.46 -22.76
N GLY A 78 -29.01 1.62 -23.80
CA GLY A 78 -28.04 1.64 -24.90
C GLY A 78 -28.17 2.90 -25.75
N GLN A 79 -27.10 3.27 -26.45
CA GLN A 79 -26.99 4.55 -27.16
C GLN A 79 -26.15 4.47 -28.42
N LEU A 80 -26.27 5.45 -29.31
CA LEU A 80 -25.41 5.58 -30.47
C LEU A 80 -24.07 6.23 -30.10
N VAL A 81 -22.99 5.64 -30.60
CA VAL A 81 -21.64 6.20 -30.55
C VAL A 81 -21.23 6.55 -31.97
N ASN A 82 -20.86 7.81 -32.20
CA ASN A 82 -20.31 8.22 -33.48
C ASN A 82 -18.82 7.85 -33.57
N MET A 83 -18.42 7.35 -34.72
CA MET A 83 -17.08 6.83 -35.00
C MET A 83 -16.34 7.68 -36.05
N ASP A 84 -16.89 8.80 -36.49
CA ASP A 84 -16.17 9.66 -37.43
C ASP A 84 -15.09 10.45 -36.67
N SER A 85 -13.81 10.10 -36.86
CA SER A 85 -12.71 10.74 -36.13
C SER A 85 -12.42 12.17 -36.59
N GLN A 86 -13.04 12.63 -37.68
CA GLN A 86 -12.87 14.00 -38.20
C GLN A 86 -13.92 14.97 -37.62
N VAL A 87 -15.05 14.44 -37.16
CA VAL A 87 -16.16 15.25 -36.66
C VAL A 87 -15.87 16.01 -35.35
N PRO A 88 -15.02 15.53 -34.42
CA PRO A 88 -14.59 16.34 -33.27
C PRO A 88 -14.15 17.76 -33.65
N ASN A 89 -13.37 17.92 -34.72
CA ASN A 89 -12.91 19.24 -35.17
C ASN A 89 -14.07 20.10 -35.69
N VAL A 90 -15.04 19.50 -36.39
CA VAL A 90 -16.26 20.20 -36.85
C VAL A 90 -17.04 20.73 -35.65
N ILE A 91 -17.21 19.91 -34.61
CA ILE A 91 -17.95 20.29 -33.40
C ILE A 91 -17.25 21.40 -32.62
N VAL A 92 -15.92 21.31 -32.45
CA VAL A 92 -15.16 22.37 -31.77
C VAL A 92 -15.21 23.68 -32.56
N LYS A 93 -15.17 23.63 -33.89
CA LYS A 93 -15.35 24.81 -34.74
C LYS A 93 -16.74 25.43 -34.54
N GLU A 94 -17.81 24.63 -34.57
CA GLU A 94 -19.18 25.09 -34.31
C GLU A 94 -19.28 25.75 -32.91
N LEU A 95 -18.66 25.18 -31.87
CA LEU A 95 -18.64 25.75 -30.53
C LEU A 95 -17.88 27.07 -30.43
N LEU A 96 -16.79 27.24 -31.19
CA LEU A 96 -16.03 28.49 -31.29
C LEU A 96 -16.85 29.58 -31.99
N GLU A 97 -17.46 29.26 -33.13
CA GLU A 97 -18.30 30.19 -33.91
C GLU A 97 -19.54 30.66 -33.12
N GLN A 98 -20.10 29.78 -32.29
CA GLN A 98 -21.24 30.09 -31.42
C GLN A 98 -20.85 30.82 -30.13
N GLY A 99 -19.55 31.02 -29.88
CA GLY A 99 -19.06 31.60 -28.63
C GLY A 99 -19.27 30.72 -27.39
N ARG A 100 -19.59 29.43 -27.57
CA ARG A 100 -19.83 28.46 -26.48
C ARG A 100 -18.54 27.90 -25.90
N LEU A 101 -17.46 27.88 -26.68
CA LEU A 101 -16.13 27.46 -26.20
C LEU A 101 -15.31 28.65 -25.70
N ILE A 102 -15.22 29.70 -26.51
CA ILE A 102 -14.52 30.96 -26.21
C ILE A 102 -15.44 32.10 -26.65
N GLY A 103 -15.73 33.05 -25.75
CA GLY A 103 -16.59 34.19 -26.06
C GLY A 103 -15.87 35.22 -26.95
N GLY A 104 -16.60 35.84 -27.89
CA GLY A 104 -16.10 36.98 -28.67
C GLY A 104 -14.98 36.66 -29.67
N VAL A 105 -14.95 35.44 -30.21
CA VAL A 105 -13.96 35.03 -31.22
C VAL A 105 -14.16 35.82 -32.52
N LYS A 106 -13.09 36.47 -33.00
CA LYS A 106 -13.04 37.28 -34.23
C LYS A 106 -12.38 36.54 -35.40
N LEU A 107 -11.43 35.64 -35.10
CA LEU A 107 -10.70 34.88 -36.09
C LEU A 107 -10.58 33.42 -35.65
N ILE A 108 -10.79 32.49 -36.57
CA ILE A 108 -10.52 31.06 -36.40
C ILE A 108 -9.66 30.62 -37.59
N ARG A 109 -8.50 30.01 -37.31
CA ARG A 109 -7.62 29.41 -38.31
C ARG A 109 -7.37 27.93 -37.98
N PRO A 110 -7.86 26.99 -38.80
CA PRO A 110 -7.59 25.58 -38.58
C PRO A 110 -6.13 25.24 -38.89
N GLU A 111 -5.63 24.11 -38.37
CA GLU A 111 -4.36 23.50 -38.76
C GLU A 111 -3.14 24.44 -38.62
N THR A 112 -3.11 25.23 -37.54
CA THR A 112 -2.09 26.26 -37.33
C THR A 112 -0.87 25.69 -36.62
N LYS A 113 0.33 26.01 -37.12
CA LYS A 113 1.60 25.54 -36.56
C LYS A 113 2.08 26.44 -35.42
N TYR A 114 2.54 25.83 -34.34
CA TYR A 114 3.33 26.45 -33.28
C TYR A 114 4.45 25.49 -32.90
N GLY A 115 5.69 25.98 -32.77
CA GLY A 115 6.84 25.12 -32.51
C GLY A 115 6.98 23.98 -33.54
N ASN A 116 6.93 22.74 -33.05
CA ASN A 116 7.00 21.52 -33.87
C ASN A 116 5.64 20.85 -34.07
N SER A 117 4.61 21.32 -33.39
CA SER A 117 3.25 20.80 -33.45
C SER A 117 2.36 21.63 -34.37
N ARG A 118 1.32 20.97 -34.85
CA ARG A 118 0.23 21.60 -35.59
C ARG A 118 -1.03 21.35 -34.79
N PHE A 119 -1.59 22.44 -34.27
CA PHE A 119 -2.81 22.43 -33.48
C PHE A 119 -4.02 22.53 -34.38
N ASP A 120 -5.12 21.90 -33.95
CA ASP A 120 -6.36 21.84 -34.71
C ASP A 120 -6.92 23.23 -34.99
N PHE A 121 -6.86 24.13 -34.01
CA PHE A 121 -7.29 25.52 -34.18
C PHE A 121 -6.35 26.54 -33.53
N TYR A 122 -6.30 27.69 -34.18
CA TYR A 122 -5.88 28.96 -33.62
C TYR A 122 -7.07 29.91 -33.60
N ALA A 123 -7.29 30.63 -32.50
CA ALA A 123 -8.37 31.61 -32.41
C ALA A 123 -7.90 32.95 -31.82
N GLU A 124 -8.53 34.05 -32.23
CA GLU A 124 -8.30 35.39 -31.66
C GLU A 124 -9.60 35.97 -31.12
N THR A 125 -9.55 36.52 -29.90
CA THR A 125 -10.57 37.41 -29.35
C THR A 125 -10.06 38.87 -29.41
N GLU A 126 -10.73 39.81 -28.74
CA GLU A 126 -10.21 41.17 -28.62
C GLU A 126 -8.89 41.25 -27.83
N THR A 127 -8.71 40.34 -26.88
CA THR A 127 -7.67 40.39 -25.85
C THR A 127 -6.68 39.24 -25.93
N ASP A 128 -7.12 38.09 -26.42
CA ASP A 128 -6.39 36.84 -26.27
C ASP A 128 -6.20 36.12 -27.61
N LYS A 129 -5.08 35.40 -27.72
CA LYS A 129 -4.74 34.52 -28.83
C LYS A 129 -4.63 33.09 -28.31
N TRP A 130 -5.28 32.15 -28.97
CA TRP A 130 -5.47 30.79 -28.47
C TRP A 130 -4.87 29.75 -29.40
N PHE A 131 -4.20 28.75 -28.83
CA PHE A 131 -3.95 27.46 -29.48
C PHE A 131 -4.84 26.39 -28.86
N ILE A 132 -5.51 25.61 -29.70
CA ILE A 132 -6.53 24.65 -29.30
C ILE A 132 -6.26 23.31 -29.96
N GLU A 133 -6.07 22.29 -29.14
CA GLU A 133 -6.00 20.88 -29.56
C GLU A 133 -7.33 20.18 -29.32
N VAL A 134 -7.77 19.34 -30.24
CA VAL A 134 -9.02 18.60 -30.18
C VAL A 134 -8.77 17.11 -30.07
N LYS A 135 -9.60 16.42 -29.25
CA LYS A 135 -9.56 14.97 -29.08
C LYS A 135 -10.96 14.37 -29.17
N GLY A 136 -11.16 13.41 -30.07
CA GLY A 136 -12.35 12.58 -30.08
C GLY A 136 -12.27 11.50 -29.00
N VAL A 137 -13.35 11.30 -28.24
CA VAL A 137 -13.46 10.29 -27.19
C VAL A 137 -14.63 9.36 -27.48
N THR A 138 -14.32 8.08 -27.62
CA THR A 138 -15.30 7.02 -27.88
C THR A 138 -15.22 5.87 -26.88
N LEU A 139 -14.20 5.86 -26.00
CA LEU A 139 -14.07 4.91 -24.93
C LEU A 139 -14.82 5.41 -23.69
N GLU A 140 -15.76 4.59 -23.24
CA GLU A 140 -16.63 4.90 -22.09
C GLU A 140 -17.00 3.59 -21.39
N ALA A 141 -17.06 3.62 -20.06
CA ALA A 141 -17.65 2.58 -19.23
C ALA A 141 -18.28 3.21 -17.99
N ASP A 142 -19.50 2.78 -17.66
CA ASP A 142 -20.23 3.14 -16.45
C ASP A 142 -20.41 4.66 -16.23
N GLY A 143 -20.57 5.41 -17.32
CA GLY A 143 -20.72 6.87 -17.33
C GLY A 143 -19.42 7.65 -17.29
N ILE A 144 -18.29 6.96 -17.36
CA ILE A 144 -16.97 7.55 -17.29
C ILE A 144 -16.31 7.41 -18.66
N ALA A 145 -16.14 8.53 -19.35
CA ALA A 145 -15.36 8.57 -20.58
C ALA A 145 -13.87 8.59 -20.26
N ARG A 146 -13.07 7.95 -21.11
CA ARG A 146 -11.63 7.78 -20.90
C ARG A 146 -10.84 8.08 -22.16
N PHE A 147 -9.74 8.81 -22.01
CA PHE A 147 -8.78 9.04 -23.10
C PHE A 147 -7.33 8.93 -22.60
N PRO A 148 -6.41 8.29 -23.34
CA PRO A 148 -6.62 7.71 -24.67
C PRO A 148 -7.12 6.25 -24.63
N ASP A 149 -7.60 5.75 -25.77
CA ASP A 149 -7.97 4.33 -25.99
C ASP A 149 -6.78 3.45 -26.42
N ALA A 150 -5.67 4.08 -26.80
CA ALA A 150 -4.36 3.48 -27.09
C ALA A 150 -3.21 4.45 -26.71
N PRO A 151 -1.97 3.99 -26.47
CA PRO A 151 -0.85 4.89 -26.17
C PRO A 151 -0.65 5.96 -27.26
N THR A 152 -0.34 7.20 -26.85
CA THR A 152 -0.24 8.37 -27.74
C THR A 152 0.89 9.33 -27.36
N GLU A 153 2.09 9.04 -27.83
CA GLU A 153 3.26 9.93 -27.67
C GLU A 153 3.04 11.30 -28.33
N ARG A 154 2.30 11.32 -29.44
CA ARG A 154 1.91 12.56 -30.11
C ARG A 154 1.05 13.44 -29.20
N GLY A 155 0.10 12.85 -28.48
CA GLY A 155 -0.75 13.58 -27.53
C GLY A 155 0.06 14.21 -26.40
N VAL A 156 1.03 13.48 -25.85
CA VAL A 156 1.96 14.00 -24.83
C VAL A 156 2.73 15.21 -25.36
N ARG A 157 3.36 15.09 -26.54
CA ARG A 157 4.12 16.19 -27.15
C ARG A 157 3.26 17.42 -27.41
N HIS A 158 2.04 17.24 -27.95
CA HIS A 158 1.15 18.36 -28.22
C HIS A 158 0.77 19.11 -26.93
N MET A 159 0.48 18.41 -25.82
CA MET A 159 0.20 19.05 -24.53
C MET A 159 1.41 19.78 -23.95
N GLN A 160 2.62 19.25 -24.13
CA GLN A 160 3.85 19.95 -23.74
C GLN A 160 4.04 21.25 -24.54
N GLU A 161 3.75 21.24 -25.84
CA GLU A 161 3.82 22.45 -26.66
C GLU A 161 2.69 23.45 -26.36
N LEU A 162 1.50 22.99 -25.95
CA LEU A 162 0.45 23.86 -25.42
C LEU A 162 0.90 24.59 -24.14
N MET A 163 1.57 23.89 -23.22
CA MET A 163 2.16 24.55 -22.04
C MET A 163 3.23 25.56 -22.46
N ALA A 164 4.07 25.22 -23.44
CA ALA A 164 5.14 26.09 -23.92
C ALA A 164 4.59 27.39 -24.55
N CYS A 165 3.51 27.33 -25.33
CA CYS A 165 2.95 28.53 -25.97
C CYS A 165 2.42 29.55 -24.96
N MET A 166 2.08 29.13 -23.76
CA MET A 166 1.65 30.06 -22.71
C MET A 166 2.77 31.01 -22.27
N ALA A 167 4.03 30.58 -22.32
CA ALA A 167 5.18 31.44 -22.04
C ALA A 167 5.34 32.56 -23.08
N ASP A 168 4.85 32.34 -24.31
CA ASP A 168 4.86 33.33 -25.40
C ASP A 168 3.61 34.24 -25.38
N GLY A 169 2.80 34.18 -24.33
CA GLY A 169 1.61 35.01 -24.15
C GLY A 169 0.36 34.50 -24.85
N TYR A 170 0.35 33.27 -25.36
CA TYR A 170 -0.86 32.62 -25.86
C TYR A 170 -1.67 32.00 -24.72
N ARG A 171 -2.98 31.94 -24.91
CA ARG A 171 -3.84 31.02 -24.17
C ARG A 171 -3.80 29.65 -24.84
N ALA A 172 -4.00 28.59 -24.06
CA ALA A 172 -3.91 27.22 -24.54
C ALA A 172 -5.12 26.41 -24.05
N MET A 173 -5.65 25.55 -24.92
CA MET A 173 -6.77 24.67 -24.59
C MET A 173 -6.58 23.29 -25.21
N ILE A 174 -7.00 22.26 -24.47
CA ILE A 174 -7.31 20.94 -25.03
C ILE A 174 -8.82 20.67 -24.82
N CYS A 175 -9.50 20.36 -25.92
CA CYS A 175 -10.96 20.13 -25.93
C CYS A 175 -11.28 18.69 -26.35
N PHE A 176 -11.98 17.98 -25.48
CA PHE A 176 -12.42 16.61 -25.71
C PHE A 176 -13.87 16.58 -26.19
N VAL A 177 -14.12 15.95 -27.34
CA VAL A 177 -15.46 15.72 -27.88
C VAL A 177 -15.83 14.27 -27.63
N ILE A 178 -16.71 14.05 -26.67
CA ILE A 178 -17.23 12.73 -26.32
C ILE A 178 -18.36 12.41 -27.28
N GLN A 179 -18.12 11.45 -28.17
CA GLN A 179 -18.97 11.15 -29.33
C GLN A 179 -20.19 10.28 -28.98
N MET A 180 -20.78 10.54 -27.82
CA MET A 180 -21.99 9.90 -27.26
C MET A 180 -22.57 10.77 -26.14
N LYS A 181 -23.77 10.42 -25.65
CA LYS A 181 -24.49 11.18 -24.62
C LYS A 181 -24.39 10.49 -23.25
N GLY A 182 -24.68 11.23 -22.18
CA GLY A 182 -24.93 10.63 -20.86
C GLY A 182 -23.66 10.24 -20.11
N VAL A 183 -22.55 10.88 -20.47
CA VAL A 183 -21.28 10.78 -19.74
C VAL A 183 -21.33 11.77 -18.58
N GLN A 184 -20.91 11.31 -17.40
CA GLN A 184 -20.92 12.11 -16.17
C GLN A 184 -19.59 12.83 -15.96
N VAL A 185 -18.49 12.21 -16.39
CA VAL A 185 -17.13 12.71 -16.20
C VAL A 185 -16.19 12.14 -17.25
N LEU A 186 -15.18 12.94 -17.63
CA LEU A 186 -14.03 12.49 -18.41
C LEU A 186 -12.81 12.34 -17.49
N GLU A 187 -12.04 11.25 -17.63
CA GLU A 187 -10.76 11.09 -16.96
C GLU A 187 -9.66 10.60 -17.91
N ALA A 188 -8.40 10.87 -17.55
CA ALA A 188 -7.27 10.32 -18.26
C ALA A 188 -7.14 8.80 -18.01
N ASN A 189 -7.02 8.03 -19.09
CA ASN A 189 -6.86 6.59 -19.04
C ASN A 189 -5.41 6.20 -18.73
N ALA A 190 -4.92 6.42 -17.52
CA ALA A 190 -3.52 6.10 -17.24
C ALA A 190 -3.22 4.62 -17.02
N ALA A 191 -4.24 3.76 -16.93
CA ALA A 191 -4.05 2.33 -17.17
C ALA A 191 -3.59 2.05 -18.61
N MET A 192 -4.03 2.87 -19.58
CA MET A 192 -3.61 2.79 -20.99
C MET A 192 -2.32 3.55 -21.26
N HIS A 193 -2.19 4.78 -20.75
CA HIS A 193 -1.01 5.61 -20.99
C HIS A 193 -0.70 6.53 -19.80
N PRO A 194 0.13 6.07 -18.83
CA PRO A 194 0.53 6.84 -17.65
C PRO A 194 1.06 8.25 -17.98
N ALA A 195 2.01 8.34 -18.91
CA ALA A 195 2.63 9.61 -19.28
C ALA A 195 1.64 10.65 -19.85
N PHE A 196 0.58 10.20 -20.53
CA PHE A 196 -0.49 11.10 -20.98
C PHE A 196 -1.26 11.70 -19.81
N ALA A 197 -1.64 10.89 -18.81
CA ALA A 197 -2.38 11.39 -17.65
C ALA A 197 -1.54 12.37 -16.82
N GLU A 198 -0.28 12.04 -16.59
CA GLU A 198 0.67 12.92 -15.90
C GLU A 198 0.83 14.26 -16.65
N THR A 199 0.95 14.21 -17.98
CA THR A 199 1.10 15.41 -18.80
C THR A 199 -0.19 16.23 -18.84
N LEU A 200 -1.37 15.61 -18.88
CA LEU A 200 -2.66 16.32 -18.80
C LEU A 200 -2.82 17.02 -17.44
N ALA A 201 -2.43 16.35 -16.35
CA ALA A 201 -2.42 16.94 -15.01
C ALA A 201 -1.44 18.12 -14.92
N ALA A 202 -0.24 17.98 -15.48
CA ALA A 202 0.74 19.05 -15.55
C ALA A 202 0.23 20.24 -16.38
N ALA A 203 -0.38 20.00 -17.54
CA ALA A 203 -0.96 21.02 -18.40
C ALA A 203 -2.07 21.80 -17.70
N ALA A 204 -2.99 21.11 -17.02
CA ALA A 204 -4.04 21.76 -16.25
C ALA A 204 -3.46 22.65 -15.14
N ARG A 205 -2.44 22.18 -14.40
CA ARG A 205 -1.74 22.98 -13.37
C ARG A 205 -0.99 24.18 -13.94
N ALA A 206 -0.45 24.06 -15.15
CA ALA A 206 0.20 25.17 -15.86
C ALA A 206 -0.80 26.21 -16.39
N GLY A 207 -2.11 25.92 -16.34
CA GLY A 207 -3.17 26.82 -16.78
C GLY A 207 -3.67 26.57 -18.22
N VAL A 208 -3.30 25.44 -18.83
CA VAL A 208 -3.95 25.00 -20.08
C VAL A 208 -5.40 24.64 -19.75
N GLU A 209 -6.36 25.23 -20.47
CA GLU A 209 -7.77 24.91 -20.25
C GLU A 209 -8.10 23.51 -20.76
N VAL A 210 -8.73 22.70 -19.91
CA VAL A 210 -9.14 21.33 -20.24
C VAL A 210 -10.65 21.27 -20.24
N ARG A 211 -11.25 21.13 -21.43
CA ARG A 211 -12.70 21.17 -21.64
C ARG A 211 -13.17 19.85 -22.22
N ALA A 212 -14.39 19.41 -21.87
CA ALA A 212 -15.01 18.25 -22.51
C ALA A 212 -16.49 18.49 -22.77
N PHE A 213 -16.99 18.01 -23.92
CA PHE A 213 -18.40 18.09 -24.28
C PHE A 213 -18.92 16.73 -24.68
N ASP A 214 -20.06 16.34 -24.11
CA ASP A 214 -20.82 15.20 -24.63
C ASP A 214 -21.65 15.62 -25.84
N CYS A 215 -22.07 14.63 -26.62
CA CYS A 215 -22.76 14.88 -27.87
C CYS A 215 -24.07 14.11 -27.93
N LEU A 216 -25.13 14.77 -28.38
CA LEU A 216 -26.32 14.07 -28.83
C LEU A 216 -26.01 13.43 -30.18
N VAL A 217 -26.17 12.11 -30.26
CA VAL A 217 -25.93 11.32 -31.48
C VAL A 217 -27.24 10.71 -31.96
N THR A 218 -27.61 11.02 -33.20
CA THR A 218 -28.73 10.38 -33.90
C THR A 218 -28.21 9.53 -35.05
N ALA A 219 -29.12 8.88 -35.78
CA ALA A 219 -28.79 8.11 -36.98
C ALA A 219 -28.03 8.94 -38.04
N ASP A 220 -28.28 10.25 -38.08
CA ASP A 220 -27.89 11.17 -39.14
C ASP A 220 -27.26 12.47 -38.63
N SER A 221 -26.98 12.61 -37.33
CA SER A 221 -26.38 13.83 -36.79
C SER A 221 -25.56 13.62 -35.53
N LEU A 222 -24.66 14.56 -35.30
CA LEU A 222 -23.93 14.73 -34.05
C LEU A 222 -23.84 16.22 -33.72
N THR A 223 -24.23 16.57 -32.50
CA THR A 223 -24.22 17.95 -31.99
C THR A 223 -23.70 17.96 -30.55
N ALA A 224 -22.81 18.90 -30.21
CA ALA A 224 -22.38 19.10 -28.83
C ALA A 224 -23.55 19.56 -27.95
N ASP A 225 -23.75 18.89 -26.82
CA ASP A 225 -24.85 19.14 -25.92
C ASP A 225 -24.36 19.77 -24.61
N ALA A 226 -23.94 18.96 -23.63
CA ALA A 226 -23.52 19.43 -22.32
C ALA A 226 -21.99 19.44 -22.18
N GLU A 227 -21.49 20.42 -21.43
CA GLU A 227 -20.13 20.37 -20.93
C GLU A 227 -20.02 19.36 -19.78
N ILE A 228 -18.97 18.54 -19.84
CA ILE A 228 -18.72 17.46 -18.90
C ILE A 228 -17.49 17.81 -18.04
N PRO A 229 -17.53 17.58 -16.72
CA PRO A 229 -16.37 17.78 -15.87
C PRO A 229 -15.20 16.87 -16.30
N VAL A 230 -13.99 17.43 -16.29
CA VAL A 230 -12.76 16.68 -16.57
C VAL A 230 -11.95 16.51 -15.29
N LYS A 231 -11.69 15.27 -14.91
CA LYS A 231 -10.72 14.94 -13.86
C LYS A 231 -9.32 15.01 -14.44
N THR A 232 -8.64 16.11 -14.15
CA THR A 232 -7.25 16.36 -14.58
C THR A 232 -6.22 15.88 -13.57
N GLU A 233 -6.58 15.75 -12.29
CA GLU A 233 -5.71 15.15 -11.27
C GLU A 233 -5.99 13.67 -11.06
N TRP A 234 -4.92 12.88 -11.05
CA TRP A 234 -4.92 11.46 -10.72
C TRP A 234 -4.83 11.29 -9.20
N THR A 235 -5.93 11.50 -8.47
CA THR A 235 -6.05 11.04 -7.09
C THR A 235 -6.75 9.69 -7.09
N TYR A 236 -5.95 8.64 -7.13
CA TYR A 236 -6.44 7.35 -6.70
C TYR A 236 -6.88 7.43 -5.25
N SER A 237 -8.06 6.94 -4.97
CA SER A 237 -8.52 6.73 -3.60
C SER A 237 -7.94 5.43 -3.04
N LEU A 238 -8.08 5.23 -1.73
CA LEU A 238 -7.80 3.92 -1.13
C LEU A 238 -8.74 2.83 -1.68
N ASP A 239 -9.98 3.17 -2.06
CA ASP A 239 -10.94 2.20 -2.61
C ASP A 239 -10.46 1.63 -3.95
N ASP A 240 -9.89 2.48 -4.81
CA ASP A 240 -9.30 2.05 -6.08
C ASP A 240 -8.12 1.09 -5.89
N MET A 241 -7.44 1.13 -4.74
CA MET A 241 -6.32 0.24 -4.40
C MET A 241 -6.79 -1.14 -3.95
N THR A 242 -8.02 -1.26 -3.45
CA THR A 242 -8.56 -2.45 -2.78
C THR A 242 -8.48 -3.70 -3.66
N ARG A 243 -9.02 -3.63 -4.88
CA ARG A 243 -9.11 -4.80 -5.76
C ARG A 243 -7.73 -5.28 -6.26
N PRO A 244 -6.83 -4.41 -6.76
CA PRO A 244 -5.47 -4.82 -7.13
C PRO A 244 -4.69 -5.40 -5.94
N LEU A 245 -4.81 -4.79 -4.76
CA LEU A 245 -4.14 -5.26 -3.54
C LEU A 245 -4.58 -6.67 -3.15
N LEU A 246 -5.89 -6.92 -3.11
CA LEU A 246 -6.44 -8.23 -2.76
C LEU A 246 -6.08 -9.30 -3.80
N SER A 247 -6.12 -8.96 -5.09
CA SER A 247 -5.74 -9.88 -6.17
C SER A 247 -4.27 -10.31 -6.05
N TRP A 248 -3.39 -9.36 -5.75
CA TRP A 248 -1.99 -9.64 -5.51
C TRP A 248 -1.79 -10.52 -4.27
N PHE A 249 -2.45 -10.19 -3.15
CA PHE A 249 -2.31 -10.95 -1.91
C PHE A 249 -2.73 -12.43 -2.07
N ARG A 250 -3.79 -12.72 -2.81
CA ARG A 250 -4.23 -14.10 -3.08
C ARG A 250 -3.15 -14.98 -3.73
N SER A 251 -2.27 -14.39 -4.52
CA SER A 251 -1.21 -15.11 -5.25
C SER A 251 0.17 -15.01 -4.59
N HIS A 252 0.36 -14.12 -3.61
CA HIS A 252 1.67 -13.80 -3.03
C HIS A 252 1.72 -13.93 -1.50
N ALA A 253 0.61 -14.24 -0.84
CA ALA A 253 0.58 -14.44 0.61
C ALA A 253 1.55 -15.55 1.02
N ARG A 254 2.46 -15.23 1.97
CA ARG A 254 3.33 -16.25 2.55
C ARG A 254 2.51 -17.25 3.36
N VAL A 255 2.89 -18.53 3.24
CA VAL A 255 2.45 -19.61 4.11
C VAL A 255 3.12 -19.43 5.47
N LEU A 256 2.30 -19.25 6.52
CA LEU A 256 2.75 -18.99 7.88
C LEU A 256 1.90 -19.82 8.86
N PRO A 257 2.48 -20.35 9.96
CA PRO A 257 1.76 -21.25 10.88
C PRO A 257 0.46 -20.67 11.44
N TRP A 258 0.40 -19.35 11.67
CA TRP A 258 -0.78 -18.64 12.16
C TRP A 258 -1.79 -18.25 11.08
N ARG A 259 -1.48 -18.47 9.80
CA ARG A 259 -2.39 -18.26 8.66
C ARG A 259 -3.03 -19.55 8.15
N GLU A 260 -2.41 -20.70 8.41
CA GLU A 260 -2.94 -22.01 8.01
C GLU A 260 -4.05 -22.48 8.94
N GLU A 261 -3.83 -22.35 10.26
CA GLU A 261 -4.83 -22.64 11.29
C GLU A 261 -5.26 -21.34 11.97
N VAL A 262 -6.28 -20.69 11.40
CA VAL A 262 -6.76 -19.40 11.88
C VAL A 262 -7.71 -19.60 13.07
N SER A 263 -7.33 -19.05 14.23
CA SER A 263 -8.20 -18.90 15.38
C SER A 263 -7.88 -17.59 16.12
N PRO A 264 -8.83 -17.01 16.88
CA PRO A 264 -8.58 -15.77 17.62
C PRO A 264 -7.34 -15.85 18.52
N TYR A 265 -7.14 -17.00 19.19
CA TYR A 265 -5.98 -17.24 20.05
C TYR A 265 -4.69 -17.26 19.25
N ARG A 266 -4.62 -18.04 18.16
CA ARG A 266 -3.40 -18.15 17.33
C ARG A 266 -3.02 -16.83 16.69
N VAL A 267 -4.00 -16.10 16.14
CA VAL A 267 -3.78 -14.75 15.60
C VAL A 267 -3.30 -13.80 16.70
N TRP A 268 -3.94 -13.81 17.87
CA TRP A 268 -3.52 -12.96 18.98
C TRP A 268 -2.07 -13.20 19.40
N ILE A 269 -1.66 -14.47 19.58
CA ILE A 269 -0.28 -14.82 19.94
C ILE A 269 0.70 -14.38 18.85
N SER A 270 0.43 -14.67 17.58
CA SER A 270 1.32 -14.28 16.48
C SER A 270 1.46 -12.77 16.40
N GLU A 271 0.36 -12.02 16.52
CA GLU A 271 0.38 -10.57 16.43
C GLU A 271 1.17 -9.92 17.57
N ILE A 272 1.10 -10.45 18.80
CA ILE A 272 1.94 -9.97 19.89
C ILE A 272 3.42 -10.32 19.66
N MET A 273 3.72 -11.53 19.16
CA MET A 273 5.10 -11.93 18.86
C MET A 273 5.71 -11.06 17.74
N LEU A 274 4.95 -10.73 16.70
CA LEU A 274 5.39 -9.93 15.55
C LEU A 274 5.65 -8.44 15.88
N GLN A 275 5.20 -7.95 17.04
CA GLN A 275 5.54 -6.60 17.47
C GLN A 275 7.06 -6.41 17.56
N GLN A 276 7.61 -5.58 16.67
CA GLN A 276 9.05 -5.30 16.59
C GLN A 276 9.95 -6.54 16.40
N THR A 277 9.39 -7.65 15.91
CA THR A 277 10.12 -8.91 15.68
C THR A 277 9.88 -9.38 14.25
N ARG A 278 10.91 -9.92 13.58
CA ARG A 278 10.79 -10.40 12.18
C ARG A 278 10.05 -11.73 12.12
N VAL A 279 9.27 -11.93 11.06
CA VAL A 279 8.48 -13.16 10.81
C VAL A 279 9.31 -14.43 10.96
N GLU A 280 10.47 -14.51 10.31
CA GLU A 280 11.32 -15.72 10.36
C GLU A 280 11.82 -16.05 11.77
N ALA A 281 12.08 -15.04 12.59
CA ALA A 281 12.45 -15.25 13.98
C ALA A 281 11.26 -15.73 14.83
N VAL A 282 10.02 -15.38 14.47
CA VAL A 282 8.83 -15.73 15.25
C VAL A 282 8.39 -17.17 15.03
N LYS A 283 8.53 -17.74 13.83
CA LYS A 283 8.04 -19.09 13.48
C LYS A 283 8.36 -20.17 14.54
N PRO A 284 9.63 -20.45 14.89
CA PRO A 284 9.93 -21.51 15.86
C PRO A 284 9.43 -21.20 17.28
N TYR A 285 9.28 -19.92 17.61
CA TYR A 285 8.74 -19.49 18.90
C TYR A 285 7.23 -19.65 18.98
N PHE A 286 6.54 -19.35 17.89
CA PHE A 286 5.11 -19.55 17.78
C PHE A 286 4.75 -21.02 17.91
N ASP A 287 5.50 -21.90 17.22
CA ASP A 287 5.26 -23.34 17.24
C ASP A 287 5.47 -23.91 18.65
N ARG A 288 6.61 -23.62 19.31
CA ARG A 288 6.86 -24.10 20.68
C ARG A 288 5.83 -23.55 21.68
N PHE A 289 5.43 -22.29 21.53
CA PHE A 289 4.51 -21.63 22.46
C PHE A 289 3.09 -22.20 22.32
N THR A 290 2.59 -22.35 21.09
CA THR A 290 1.22 -22.85 20.85
C THR A 290 1.10 -24.36 21.03
N THR A 291 2.20 -25.11 20.92
CA THR A 291 2.23 -26.53 21.27
C THR A 291 2.03 -26.73 22.78
N GLU A 292 2.71 -25.93 23.61
CA GLU A 292 2.63 -26.08 25.06
C GLU A 292 1.43 -25.33 25.68
N LEU A 293 1.10 -24.17 25.13
CA LEU A 293 -0.01 -23.31 25.55
C LEU A 293 -1.00 -23.20 24.38
N PRO A 294 -1.82 -24.24 24.13
CA PRO A 294 -2.70 -24.29 22.96
C PRO A 294 -3.93 -23.37 23.04
N ASP A 295 -4.25 -22.82 24.21
CA ASP A 295 -5.46 -22.04 24.42
C ASP A 295 -5.30 -20.94 25.49
N VAL A 296 -6.35 -20.13 25.67
CA VAL A 296 -6.39 -19.05 26.66
C VAL A 296 -6.22 -19.59 28.10
N LYS A 297 -6.76 -20.77 28.40
CA LYS A 297 -6.72 -21.36 29.74
C LYS A 297 -5.30 -21.74 30.14
N SER A 298 -4.62 -22.51 29.28
CA SER A 298 -3.22 -22.90 29.48
C SER A 298 -2.31 -21.69 29.64
N LEU A 299 -2.51 -20.63 28.84
CA LEU A 299 -1.77 -19.35 29.00
C LEU A 299 -2.08 -18.62 30.32
N ALA A 300 -3.32 -18.67 30.81
CA ALA A 300 -3.71 -18.03 32.07
C ALA A 300 -3.10 -18.76 33.30
N GLU A 301 -3.06 -20.09 33.23
CA GLU A 301 -2.67 -20.99 34.32
C GLU A 301 -1.16 -21.28 34.39
N VAL A 302 -0.42 -21.13 33.28
CA VAL A 302 1.03 -21.44 33.24
C VAL A 302 1.82 -20.62 34.29
N PRO A 303 2.76 -21.24 35.02
CA PRO A 303 3.66 -20.52 35.90
C PRO A 303 4.48 -19.44 35.15
N GLU A 304 4.68 -18.28 35.77
CA GLU A 304 5.39 -17.15 35.13
C GLU A 304 6.79 -17.55 34.65
N GLU A 305 7.51 -18.37 35.42
CA GLU A 305 8.84 -18.84 35.04
C GLU A 305 8.83 -19.66 33.75
N ARG A 306 7.85 -20.56 33.60
CA ARG A 306 7.70 -21.35 32.39
C ARG A 306 7.31 -20.48 31.19
N LEU A 307 6.44 -19.50 31.40
CA LEU A 307 6.08 -18.51 30.37
C LEU A 307 7.30 -17.70 29.92
N MET A 308 8.14 -17.23 30.84
CA MET A 308 9.36 -16.49 30.48
C MET A 308 10.32 -17.38 29.70
N LYS A 309 10.43 -18.67 30.06
CA LYS A 309 11.23 -19.64 29.32
C LYS A 309 10.74 -19.87 27.90
N LEU A 310 9.43 -20.02 27.71
CA LEU A 310 8.79 -20.09 26.38
C LEU A 310 8.99 -18.81 25.55
N TRP A 311 9.23 -17.67 26.19
CA TRP A 311 9.49 -16.39 25.52
C TRP A 311 10.99 -16.05 25.38
N GLU A 312 11.88 -16.86 25.97
CA GLU A 312 13.31 -16.58 26.06
C GLU A 312 13.94 -16.40 24.68
N GLY A 313 14.50 -15.20 24.45
CA GLY A 313 15.16 -14.81 23.20
C GLY A 313 14.32 -13.93 22.26
N LEU A 314 12.99 -13.83 22.44
CA LEU A 314 12.16 -12.92 21.63
C LEU A 314 12.32 -11.44 22.01
N GLY A 315 12.82 -11.15 23.21
CA GLY A 315 12.89 -9.79 23.75
C GLY A 315 11.51 -9.19 24.09
N TYR A 316 11.52 -8.00 24.69
CA TYR A 316 10.31 -7.31 25.18
C TYR A 316 9.40 -8.21 26.02
N TYR A 317 9.95 -8.81 27.09
CA TYR A 317 9.27 -9.78 27.96
C TYR A 317 7.99 -9.27 28.65
N SER A 318 7.78 -7.95 28.69
CA SER A 318 6.51 -7.36 29.12
C SER A 318 5.33 -7.82 28.23
N ARG A 319 5.58 -8.16 26.96
CA ARG A 319 4.56 -8.70 26.05
C ARG A 319 3.99 -10.02 26.56
N ALA A 320 4.84 -10.99 26.91
CA ALA A 320 4.42 -12.27 27.48
C ALA A 320 3.63 -12.08 28.79
N ARG A 321 4.08 -11.18 29.66
CA ARG A 321 3.35 -10.88 30.91
C ARG A 321 1.98 -10.26 30.64
N ASN A 322 1.87 -9.37 29.67
CA ASN A 322 0.59 -8.77 29.29
C ASN A 322 -0.34 -9.80 28.63
N LEU A 323 0.19 -10.70 27.80
CA LEU A 323 -0.54 -11.86 27.25
C LEU A 323 -1.19 -12.67 28.38
N GLN A 324 -0.42 -13.08 29.38
CA GLN A 324 -0.96 -13.85 30.50
C GLN A 324 -1.97 -13.06 31.33
N LYS A 325 -1.72 -11.76 31.58
CA LYS A 325 -2.69 -10.91 32.28
C LYS A 325 -4.01 -10.82 31.51
N ALA A 326 -3.96 -10.61 30.20
CA ALA A 326 -5.15 -10.59 29.36
C ALA A 326 -5.83 -11.96 29.33
N ALA A 327 -5.08 -13.07 29.27
CA ALA A 327 -5.65 -14.40 29.32
C ALA A 327 -6.44 -14.64 30.61
N ARG A 328 -5.92 -14.19 31.76
CA ARG A 328 -6.64 -14.24 33.04
C ARG A 328 -7.93 -13.41 33.03
N VAL A 329 -7.87 -12.19 32.49
CA VAL A 329 -9.08 -11.34 32.33
C VAL A 329 -10.12 -12.02 31.43
N VAL A 330 -9.71 -12.67 30.34
CA VAL A 330 -10.59 -13.41 29.43
C VAL A 330 -11.18 -14.65 30.11
N MET A 331 -10.41 -15.35 30.94
CA MET A 331 -10.93 -16.45 31.76
C MET A 331 -12.01 -15.96 32.73
N GLU A 332 -11.76 -14.85 33.43
CA GLU A 332 -12.68 -14.28 34.41
C GLU A 332 -13.96 -13.71 33.77
N SER A 333 -13.83 -13.01 32.64
CA SER A 333 -14.93 -12.22 32.06
C SER A 333 -15.68 -12.94 30.93
N CYS A 334 -15.03 -13.89 30.25
CA CYS A 334 -15.53 -14.49 29.02
C CYS A 334 -15.39 -16.02 29.00
N GLY A 335 -15.10 -16.66 30.15
CA GLY A 335 -15.01 -18.13 30.25
C GLY A 335 -13.92 -18.75 29.37
N GLY A 336 -12.86 -17.99 29.06
CA GLY A 336 -11.76 -18.43 28.20
C GLY A 336 -11.98 -18.24 26.70
N GLN A 337 -13.12 -17.68 26.29
CA GLN A 337 -13.35 -17.30 24.88
C GLN A 337 -12.89 -15.87 24.65
N LEU A 338 -11.99 -15.66 23.69
CA LEU A 338 -11.59 -14.31 23.30
C LEU A 338 -12.79 -13.53 22.74
N PRO A 339 -12.98 -12.25 23.14
CA PRO A 339 -14.00 -11.40 22.56
C PRO A 339 -13.83 -11.28 21.03
N ASP A 340 -14.95 -11.19 20.31
CA ASP A 340 -14.95 -11.14 18.85
C ASP A 340 -15.14 -9.73 18.27
N THR A 341 -15.31 -8.73 19.14
CA THR A 341 -15.47 -7.32 18.79
C THR A 341 -14.19 -6.51 19.06
N TYR A 342 -13.98 -5.48 18.23
CA TYR A 342 -12.81 -4.60 18.35
C TYR A 342 -12.78 -3.86 19.71
N GLU A 343 -13.94 -3.36 20.15
CA GLU A 343 -14.10 -2.57 21.37
C GLU A 343 -13.83 -3.39 22.63
N GLU A 344 -14.17 -4.68 22.64
CA GLU A 344 -13.90 -5.56 23.77
C GLU A 344 -12.44 -6.01 23.79
N LEU A 345 -11.87 -6.34 22.63
CA LEU A 345 -10.45 -6.68 22.51
C LEU A 345 -9.55 -5.53 22.98
N LEU A 346 -9.90 -4.28 22.66
CA LEU A 346 -9.14 -3.09 23.05
C LEU A 346 -9.09 -2.86 24.57
N LYS A 347 -10.01 -3.45 25.35
CA LYS A 347 -10.01 -3.36 26.81
C LYS A 347 -9.00 -4.30 27.46
N LEU A 348 -8.48 -5.29 26.72
CA LEU A 348 -7.58 -6.31 27.26
C LEU A 348 -6.16 -5.78 27.45
N PRO A 349 -5.48 -6.14 28.56
CA PRO A 349 -4.09 -5.76 28.81
C PRO A 349 -3.13 -6.07 27.66
N GLY A 350 -2.44 -5.06 27.15
CA GLY A 350 -1.44 -5.21 26.08
C GLY A 350 -2.00 -5.37 24.67
N ILE A 351 -3.33 -5.28 24.49
CA ILE A 351 -3.97 -5.21 23.19
C ILE A 351 -4.25 -3.74 22.86
N GLY A 352 -3.55 -3.21 21.85
CA GLY A 352 -3.83 -1.88 21.29
C GLY A 352 -4.65 -1.95 20.01
N SER A 353 -4.95 -0.79 19.40
CA SER A 353 -5.80 -0.70 18.19
C SER A 353 -5.37 -1.63 17.06
N TYR A 354 -4.07 -1.74 16.81
CA TYR A 354 -3.52 -2.64 15.80
C TYR A 354 -3.89 -4.11 16.06
N THR A 355 -3.59 -4.62 17.26
CA THR A 355 -3.81 -6.02 17.60
C THR A 355 -5.30 -6.34 17.70
N ALA A 356 -6.11 -5.42 18.25
CA ALA A 356 -7.56 -5.57 18.25
C ALA A 356 -8.13 -5.67 16.82
N GLY A 357 -7.69 -4.77 15.93
CA GLY A 357 -8.08 -4.78 14.51
C GLY A 357 -7.64 -6.05 13.79
N ALA A 358 -6.40 -6.50 14.02
CA ALA A 358 -5.87 -7.72 13.42
C ALA A 358 -6.67 -8.96 13.85
N VAL A 359 -6.87 -9.17 15.16
CA VAL A 359 -7.64 -10.31 15.68
C VAL A 359 -9.09 -10.27 15.19
N ALA A 360 -9.78 -9.14 15.36
CA ALA A 360 -11.18 -9.02 14.99
C ALA A 360 -11.42 -9.19 13.48
N SER A 361 -10.53 -8.67 12.63
CA SER A 361 -10.69 -8.78 11.17
C SER A 361 -10.28 -10.15 10.62
N ILE A 362 -9.16 -10.72 11.09
CA ILE A 362 -8.59 -11.97 10.56
C ILE A 362 -9.36 -13.18 11.07
N ALA A 363 -9.63 -13.23 12.38
CA ALA A 363 -10.24 -14.41 12.99
C ALA A 363 -11.77 -14.30 13.09
N CYS A 364 -12.32 -13.09 13.22
CA CYS A 364 -13.73 -12.87 13.49
C CYS A 364 -14.49 -12.17 12.33
N GLY A 365 -13.81 -11.85 11.22
CA GLY A 365 -14.44 -11.26 10.04
C GLY A 365 -15.02 -9.85 10.25
N ARG A 366 -14.59 -9.12 11.29
CA ARG A 366 -15.08 -7.77 11.57
C ARG A 366 -14.41 -6.75 10.63
N PRO A 367 -15.16 -5.83 10.00
CA PRO A 367 -14.62 -4.81 9.09
C PRO A 367 -13.97 -3.64 9.86
N VAL A 368 -12.88 -3.94 10.56
CA VAL A 368 -12.12 -2.97 11.36
C VAL A 368 -10.65 -2.92 10.89
N PRO A 369 -9.99 -1.75 10.94
CA PRO A 369 -8.65 -1.58 10.39
C PRO A 369 -7.58 -2.19 11.29
N ALA A 370 -6.51 -2.73 10.69
CA ALA A 370 -5.29 -3.13 11.40
C ALA A 370 -4.08 -2.37 10.88
N VAL A 371 -3.79 -1.21 11.49
CA VAL A 371 -2.75 -0.28 11.01
C VAL A 371 -1.45 -0.44 11.80
N ASP A 372 -0.42 -0.98 11.13
CA ASP A 372 0.95 -1.08 11.65
C ASP A 372 1.93 -0.13 10.94
N GLY A 373 3.21 -0.24 11.28
CA GLY A 373 4.26 0.55 10.63
C GLY A 373 4.49 0.19 9.16
N ASN A 374 4.03 -0.97 8.69
CA ASN A 374 4.04 -1.33 7.27
C ASN A 374 2.95 -0.56 6.54
N VAL A 375 1.71 -0.65 7.01
CA VAL A 375 0.54 0.06 6.46
C VAL A 375 0.81 1.56 6.38
N LEU A 376 1.24 2.19 7.48
CA LEU A 376 1.54 3.63 7.53
C LEU A 376 2.60 4.05 6.50
N ARG A 377 3.62 3.21 6.28
CA ARG A 377 4.64 3.47 5.27
C ARG A 377 4.06 3.38 3.86
N VAL A 378 3.33 2.32 3.53
CA VAL A 378 2.73 2.18 2.20
C VAL A 378 1.78 3.35 1.93
N TRP A 379 0.87 3.65 2.85
CA TRP A 379 -0.05 4.78 2.79
C TRP A 379 0.70 6.11 2.55
N SER A 380 1.76 6.37 3.32
CA SER A 380 2.52 7.62 3.19
C SER A 380 3.17 7.79 1.81
N ARG A 381 3.67 6.69 1.22
CA ARG A 381 4.26 6.69 -0.13
C ARG A 381 3.21 6.78 -1.23
N LEU A 382 2.07 6.11 -1.08
CA LEU A 382 1.00 6.18 -2.07
C LEU A 382 0.52 7.63 -2.26
N PHE A 383 0.42 8.39 -1.18
CA PHE A 383 -0.20 9.72 -1.20
C PHE A 383 0.78 10.89 -0.95
N CYS A 384 2.10 10.64 -0.87
CA CYS A 384 3.13 11.64 -0.48
C CYS A 384 2.78 12.40 0.81
N ARG A 385 2.45 11.67 1.87
CA ARG A 385 2.03 12.23 3.17
C ARG A 385 3.25 12.63 3.99
N GLU A 386 3.39 13.92 4.25
CA GLU A 386 4.53 14.49 4.98
C GLU A 386 4.37 14.43 6.51
N GLU A 387 3.23 13.96 6.99
CA GLU A 387 2.94 13.82 8.40
C GLU A 387 3.87 12.79 9.07
N ASP A 388 4.29 13.09 10.29
CA ASP A 388 5.09 12.17 11.10
C ASP A 388 4.26 10.96 11.53
N ILE A 389 4.56 9.80 10.95
CA ILE A 389 3.80 8.56 11.19
C ILE A 389 3.94 8.02 12.62
N LEU A 390 4.81 8.61 13.46
CA LEU A 390 4.92 8.28 14.88
C LEU A 390 3.85 8.96 15.74
N LYS A 391 3.11 9.94 15.21
CA LYS A 391 2.04 10.63 15.94
C LYS A 391 0.76 9.78 15.96
N GLN A 392 0.14 9.67 17.14
CA GLN A 392 -1.12 8.95 17.32
C GLN A 392 -2.24 9.53 16.44
N SER A 393 -2.28 10.85 16.24
CA SER A 393 -3.27 11.50 15.37
C SER A 393 -3.19 11.04 13.92
N VAL A 394 -1.98 10.78 13.41
CA VAL A 394 -1.78 10.27 12.04
C VAL A 394 -2.25 8.82 11.96
N LYS A 395 -1.94 8.01 12.97
CA LYS A 395 -2.43 6.63 13.02
C LYS A 395 -3.96 6.57 13.01
N THR A 396 -4.62 7.41 13.82
CA THR A 396 -6.09 7.48 13.88
C THR A 396 -6.69 7.95 12.55
N MET A 397 -6.12 8.96 11.90
CA MET A 397 -6.53 9.39 10.55
C MET A 397 -6.47 8.23 9.54
N VAL A 398 -5.37 7.45 9.54
CA VAL A 398 -5.22 6.32 8.61
C VAL A 398 -6.19 5.18 8.95
N GLU A 399 -6.45 4.93 10.23
CA GLU A 399 -7.47 3.98 10.68
C GLU A 399 -8.87 4.39 10.16
N GLU A 400 -9.22 5.68 10.21
CA GLU A 400 -10.49 6.22 9.69
C GLU A 400 -10.59 6.09 8.16
N GLU A 401 -9.54 6.49 7.44
CA GLU A 401 -9.50 6.37 5.97
C GLU A 401 -9.66 4.91 5.52
N ILE A 402 -9.00 3.96 6.20
CA ILE A 402 -9.12 2.54 5.88
C ILE A 402 -10.50 2.00 6.25
N THR A 403 -11.06 2.42 7.38
CA THR A 403 -12.41 1.98 7.81
C THR A 403 -13.47 2.33 6.76
N ALA A 404 -13.31 3.46 6.07
CA ALA A 404 -14.24 3.89 5.02
C ALA A 404 -14.27 2.97 3.79
N VAL A 405 -13.20 2.21 3.53
CA VAL A 405 -13.04 1.43 2.29
C VAL A 405 -12.84 -0.08 2.50
N ILE A 406 -12.75 -0.54 3.76
CA ILE A 406 -12.49 -1.95 4.04
C ILE A 406 -13.65 -2.84 3.51
N PRO A 407 -13.37 -3.85 2.68
CA PRO A 407 -14.40 -4.76 2.19
C PRO A 407 -15.01 -5.57 3.32
N LYS A 408 -16.35 -5.59 3.39
CA LYS A 408 -17.09 -6.30 4.43
C LYS A 408 -17.04 -7.82 4.29
N ASP A 409 -16.82 -8.32 3.08
CA ASP A 409 -16.75 -9.74 2.74
C ASP A 409 -15.39 -10.38 3.04
N CYS A 410 -14.31 -9.59 3.07
CA CYS A 410 -12.96 -10.10 3.27
C CYS A 410 -12.01 -9.16 4.07
N PRO A 411 -12.44 -8.61 5.23
CA PRO A 411 -11.66 -7.60 5.95
C PRO A 411 -10.31 -8.11 6.45
N GLY A 412 -10.25 -9.36 6.91
CA GLY A 412 -9.01 -10.01 7.35
C GLY A 412 -7.99 -10.17 6.22
N ALA A 413 -8.43 -10.49 5.00
CA ALA A 413 -7.55 -10.58 3.84
C ALA A 413 -7.06 -9.19 3.42
N TYR A 414 -7.93 -8.18 3.47
CA TYR A 414 -7.59 -6.80 3.15
C TYR A 414 -6.51 -6.23 4.08
N ASN A 415 -6.67 -6.36 5.40
CA ASN A 415 -5.68 -5.92 6.37
C ASN A 415 -4.34 -6.64 6.17
N GLN A 416 -4.38 -7.96 6.00
CA GLN A 416 -3.16 -8.74 5.75
C GLN A 416 -2.47 -8.36 4.44
N ALA A 417 -3.21 -8.02 3.39
CA ALA A 417 -2.65 -7.60 2.12
C ALA A 417 -1.83 -6.30 2.25
N TRP A 418 -2.31 -5.32 3.03
CA TRP A 418 -1.54 -4.10 3.31
C TRP A 418 -0.25 -4.38 4.08
N MET A 419 -0.34 -5.20 5.12
CA MET A 419 0.81 -5.60 5.93
C MET A 419 1.84 -6.35 5.08
N GLU A 420 1.37 -7.29 4.26
CA GLU A 420 2.21 -8.13 3.38
C GLU A 420 2.90 -7.28 2.29
N LEU A 421 2.16 -6.35 1.67
CA LEU A 421 2.70 -5.44 0.67
C LEU A 421 3.84 -4.59 1.25
N GLY A 422 3.64 -4.04 2.45
CA GLY A 422 4.69 -3.29 3.13
C GLY A 422 5.87 -4.17 3.53
N ALA A 423 5.62 -5.42 3.93
CA ALA A 423 6.68 -6.34 4.36
C ALA A 423 7.56 -6.86 3.20
N LEU A 424 6.97 -7.12 2.03
CA LEU A 424 7.64 -7.81 0.92
C LEU A 424 8.07 -6.88 -0.22
N VAL A 425 7.25 -5.87 -0.54
CA VAL A 425 7.43 -5.05 -1.76
C VAL A 425 7.85 -3.63 -1.39
N CYS A 426 7.02 -2.96 -0.59
CA CYS A 426 7.22 -1.57 -0.20
C CYS A 426 8.07 -1.50 1.07
N VAL A 427 9.30 -2.03 1.00
CA VAL A 427 10.19 -2.20 2.15
C VAL A 427 10.76 -0.85 2.67
N PRO A 428 11.06 -0.73 3.98
CA PRO A 428 11.55 0.51 4.58
C PRO A 428 13.06 0.74 4.39
N ASN A 429 13.83 -0.33 4.21
CA ASN A 429 15.28 -0.31 4.07
C ASN A 429 15.65 -0.93 2.72
N GLY A 430 16.48 -0.25 1.93
CA GLY A 430 16.80 -0.66 0.56
C GLY A 430 15.80 -0.15 -0.47
N LYS A 431 16.01 -0.54 -1.72
CA LYS A 431 15.18 -0.13 -2.85
C LYS A 431 13.83 -0.86 -2.78
N ALA A 432 12.74 -0.11 -2.65
CA ALA A 432 11.40 -0.69 -2.75
C ALA A 432 11.20 -1.34 -4.13
N HIS A 433 10.51 -2.48 -4.16
CA HIS A 433 10.27 -3.26 -5.38
C HIS A 433 9.10 -2.67 -6.20
N CYS A 434 9.20 -1.40 -6.57
CA CYS A 434 8.11 -0.63 -7.20
C CYS A 434 7.65 -1.17 -8.57
N GLU A 435 8.43 -2.01 -9.23
CA GLU A 435 8.03 -2.67 -10.49
C GLU A 435 7.16 -3.91 -10.25
N GLU A 436 7.22 -4.49 -9.05
CA GLU A 436 6.41 -5.64 -8.63
C GLU A 436 5.18 -5.19 -7.82
N CYS A 437 5.07 -3.89 -7.54
CA CYS A 437 4.03 -3.35 -6.69
C CYS A 437 2.69 -3.30 -7.42
N PRO A 438 1.64 -3.99 -6.92
CA PRO A 438 0.32 -3.97 -7.53
C PRO A 438 -0.33 -2.58 -7.49
N LEU A 439 0.16 -1.69 -6.60
CA LEU A 439 -0.36 -0.33 -6.41
C LEU A 439 0.54 0.73 -7.06
N ALA A 440 1.54 0.32 -7.85
CA ALA A 440 2.50 1.23 -8.46
C ALA A 440 1.82 2.28 -9.36
N PHE A 441 0.71 1.91 -10.01
CA PHE A 441 -0.04 2.80 -10.89
C PHE A 441 -0.52 4.05 -10.14
N GLY A 442 -1.06 3.91 -8.92
CA GLY A 442 -1.57 5.04 -8.14
C GLY A 442 -0.59 5.62 -7.12
N CYS A 443 0.69 5.24 -7.16
CA CYS A 443 1.67 5.66 -6.16
C CYS A 443 2.32 7.00 -6.51
N ARG A 444 1.93 8.07 -5.80
CA ARG A 444 2.47 9.41 -6.00
C ARG A 444 3.98 9.50 -5.76
N ALA A 445 4.48 8.87 -4.69
CA ALA A 445 5.92 8.90 -4.42
C ALA A 445 6.73 8.13 -5.48
N LYS A 446 6.16 7.14 -6.19
CA LYS A 446 6.80 6.50 -7.35
C LYS A 446 6.85 7.46 -8.52
N ALA A 447 5.72 8.08 -8.87
CA ALA A 447 5.61 9.01 -9.99
C ALA A 447 6.54 10.22 -9.84
N GLU A 448 6.74 10.70 -8.60
CA GLU A 448 7.62 11.84 -8.29
C GLU A 448 9.08 11.46 -7.99
N ASP A 449 9.45 10.17 -8.00
CA ASP A 449 10.76 9.65 -7.56
C ASP A 449 11.14 10.02 -6.10
N ARG A 450 10.15 10.06 -5.22
CA ARG A 450 10.27 10.47 -3.80
C ARG A 450 10.09 9.33 -2.80
N ILE A 451 10.12 8.07 -3.24
CA ILE A 451 9.89 6.89 -2.37
C ILE A 451 10.79 6.90 -1.11
N ASN A 452 12.04 7.35 -1.25
CA ASN A 452 13.02 7.38 -0.17
C ASN A 452 12.81 8.52 0.85
N GLU A 453 11.96 9.49 0.53
CA GLU A 453 11.61 10.56 1.45
C GLU A 453 10.56 10.15 2.49
N PHE A 454 9.85 9.04 2.25
CA PHE A 454 8.71 8.58 3.03
C PHE A 454 8.96 7.20 3.65
N PRO A 455 8.43 6.94 4.85
CA PRO A 455 7.59 7.83 5.65
C PRO A 455 8.43 8.86 6.43
N LYS A 456 7.86 10.03 6.72
CA LYS A 456 8.48 10.97 7.66
C LYS A 456 8.36 10.42 9.09
N LYS A 457 9.47 10.50 9.83
CA LYS A 457 9.54 10.07 11.23
C LYS A 457 10.36 11.07 12.03
N THR A 458 9.89 11.42 13.22
CA THR A 458 10.76 12.16 14.16
C THR A 458 12.01 11.33 14.47
N PRO A 459 13.23 11.92 14.37
CA PRO A 459 14.47 11.23 14.71
C PRO A 459 14.45 10.67 16.13
N LYS A 460 14.96 9.44 16.30
CA LYS A 460 15.09 8.83 17.62
C LYS A 460 16.14 9.57 18.44
N LYS A 461 15.88 9.73 19.75
CA LYS A 461 16.90 10.19 20.69
C LYS A 461 18.10 9.22 20.70
N PRO A 462 19.34 9.72 20.88
CA PRO A 462 20.49 8.85 21.07
C PRO A 462 20.29 7.94 22.27
N ARG A 463 20.81 6.71 22.19
CA ARG A 463 20.74 5.74 23.29
C ARG A 463 21.63 6.20 24.44
N ARG A 464 21.21 5.91 25.67
CA ARG A 464 22.09 6.03 26.84
C ARG A 464 23.10 4.88 26.82
N ILE A 465 24.39 5.19 26.95
CA ILE A 465 25.43 4.17 27.13
C ILE A 465 25.58 3.90 28.62
N GLU A 466 25.64 2.62 28.99
CA GLU A 466 25.90 2.16 30.36
C GLU A 466 27.05 1.15 30.33
N ASP A 467 28.11 1.45 31.08
CA ASP A 467 29.18 0.51 31.34
C ASP A 467 28.79 -0.43 32.48
N LEU A 468 29.06 -1.72 32.32
CA LEU A 468 28.80 -2.76 33.30
C LEU A 468 30.01 -3.67 33.45
N THR A 469 30.22 -4.17 34.66
CA THR A 469 31.11 -5.30 34.92
C THR A 469 30.27 -6.51 35.28
N VAL A 470 30.41 -7.59 34.52
CA VAL A 470 29.71 -8.86 34.69
C VAL A 470 30.65 -9.86 35.36
N LEU A 471 30.18 -10.46 36.45
CA LEU A 471 30.92 -11.44 37.25
C LEU A 471 30.35 -12.83 36.95
N VAL A 472 31.12 -13.65 36.25
CA VAL A 472 30.80 -15.07 36.03
C VAL A 472 31.42 -15.87 37.16
N ILE A 473 30.66 -16.06 38.22
CA ILE A 473 31.12 -16.76 39.44
C ILE A 473 30.76 -18.24 39.31
N TRP A 474 31.77 -19.09 39.33
CA TRP A 474 31.66 -20.52 39.08
C TRP A 474 32.42 -21.30 40.16
N ASN A 475 31.85 -22.40 40.66
CA ASN A 475 32.48 -23.21 41.72
C ASN A 475 33.06 -24.55 41.22
N GLY A 476 33.11 -24.75 39.90
CA GLY A 476 33.54 -26.00 39.28
C GLY A 476 32.39 -26.84 38.72
N GLU A 477 31.17 -26.67 39.25
CA GLU A 477 29.98 -27.43 38.83
C GLU A 477 28.80 -26.51 38.50
N ARG A 478 28.65 -25.41 39.24
CA ARG A 478 27.51 -24.50 39.17
C ARG A 478 27.97 -23.05 38.99
N THR A 479 27.13 -22.26 38.34
CA THR A 479 27.33 -20.82 38.14
C THR A 479 26.32 -20.03 38.96
N LEU A 480 26.78 -18.99 39.65
CA LEU A 480 25.91 -18.09 40.40
C LEU A 480 25.12 -17.20 39.44
N ILE A 481 23.80 -17.23 39.58
CA ILE A 481 22.87 -16.34 38.88
C ILE A 481 21.98 -15.62 39.89
N ARG A 482 21.40 -14.50 39.49
CA ARG A 482 20.50 -13.70 40.32
C ARG A 482 19.21 -13.37 39.59
N LYS A 483 18.08 -13.33 40.30
CA LYS A 483 16.82 -12.84 39.75
C LYS A 483 16.76 -11.32 39.80
N ARG A 484 16.46 -10.69 38.66
CA ARG A 484 16.29 -9.23 38.56
C ARG A 484 15.01 -8.77 39.27
N PRO A 485 14.98 -7.53 39.80
CA PRO A 485 13.76 -6.96 40.39
C PRO A 485 12.54 -7.03 39.46
N LYS A 486 11.33 -7.03 40.05
CA LYS A 486 10.06 -7.09 39.30
C LYS A 486 9.74 -5.83 38.47
N LYS A 487 10.58 -4.80 38.51
CA LYS A 487 10.42 -3.54 37.75
C LYS A 487 11.74 -3.16 37.08
N GLY A 488 11.64 -2.44 35.96
CA GLY A 488 12.79 -1.94 35.20
C GLY A 488 13.18 -2.81 34.01
N LEU A 489 14.38 -2.57 33.46
CA LEU A 489 14.90 -3.28 32.30
C LEU A 489 15.10 -4.77 32.62
N LEU A 490 14.60 -5.65 31.75
CA LEU A 490 14.66 -7.11 31.91
C LEU A 490 14.07 -7.59 33.25
N ALA A 491 13.02 -6.90 33.74
CA ALA A 491 12.39 -7.20 35.02
C ALA A 491 12.06 -8.69 35.18
N GLY A 492 12.36 -9.25 36.35
CA GLY A 492 12.04 -10.63 36.74
C GLY A 492 12.77 -11.75 35.98
N LEU A 493 13.70 -11.43 35.08
CA LEU A 493 14.56 -12.43 34.42
C LEU A 493 15.79 -12.74 35.28
N TYR A 494 16.46 -13.84 34.96
CA TYR A 494 17.73 -14.19 35.59
C TYR A 494 18.90 -13.51 34.87
N GLU A 495 19.96 -13.22 35.63
CA GLU A 495 21.17 -12.61 35.12
C GLU A 495 22.42 -13.14 35.81
N LEU A 496 23.56 -12.92 35.18
CA LEU A 496 24.85 -13.01 35.87
C LEU A 496 25.01 -11.79 36.79
N PRO A 497 25.54 -11.96 38.01
CA PRO A 497 25.85 -10.84 38.89
C PRO A 497 26.65 -9.76 38.16
N ASN A 498 26.20 -8.51 38.28
CA ASN A 498 26.84 -7.39 37.61
C ASN A 498 26.71 -6.09 38.42
N VAL A 499 27.64 -5.17 38.18
CA VAL A 499 27.71 -3.85 38.79
C VAL A 499 27.93 -2.75 37.75
N PRO A 500 27.49 -1.50 38.01
CA PRO A 500 27.78 -0.36 37.15
C PRO A 500 29.28 -0.03 37.08
N GLY A 501 29.70 0.42 35.89
CA GLY A 501 31.06 0.85 35.57
C GLY A 501 31.94 -0.27 35.00
N ALA A 502 32.99 0.14 34.30
CA ALA A 502 34.05 -0.76 33.83
C ALA A 502 35.12 -0.91 34.93
N ARG A 503 35.05 -2.02 35.67
CA ARG A 503 35.93 -2.30 36.81
C ARG A 503 37.23 -2.98 36.39
N THR A 504 38.28 -2.82 37.18
CA THR A 504 39.51 -3.59 37.04
C THR A 504 39.35 -5.01 37.62
N GLN A 505 40.34 -5.86 37.37
CA GLN A 505 40.36 -7.22 37.91
C GLN A 505 40.45 -7.21 39.45
N GLU A 506 41.19 -6.27 40.04
CA GLU A 506 41.32 -6.11 41.48
C GLU A 506 40.01 -5.68 42.14
N GLU A 507 39.30 -4.73 41.52
CA GLU A 507 37.98 -4.30 41.98
C GLU A 507 36.94 -5.44 41.87
N ALA A 508 36.96 -6.21 40.78
CA ALA A 508 36.09 -7.37 40.62
C ALA A 508 36.33 -8.44 41.70
N LEU A 509 37.60 -8.71 42.04
CA LEU A 509 37.96 -9.61 43.14
C LEU A 509 37.48 -9.10 44.50
N ALA A 510 37.59 -7.79 44.75
CA ALA A 510 37.11 -7.19 45.99
C ALA A 510 35.59 -7.36 46.14
N LEU A 511 34.83 -7.12 45.06
CA LEU A 511 33.37 -7.30 45.04
C LEU A 511 32.96 -8.75 45.35
N VAL A 512 33.64 -9.75 44.77
CA VAL A 512 33.35 -11.17 45.06
C VAL A 512 33.61 -11.50 46.53
N LYS A 513 34.67 -10.94 47.13
CA LYS A 513 34.95 -11.10 48.56
C LYS A 513 33.90 -10.42 49.44
N GLU A 514 33.40 -9.25 49.05
CA GLU A 514 32.30 -8.57 49.73
C GLU A 514 30.98 -9.36 49.68
N MET A 515 30.79 -10.18 48.65
CA MET A 515 29.69 -11.15 48.55
C MET A 515 29.89 -12.37 49.48
N GLY A 516 31.00 -12.45 50.22
CA GLY A 516 31.29 -13.54 51.14
C GLY A 516 31.85 -14.80 50.49
N LEU A 517 32.43 -14.67 49.28
CA LEU A 517 33.02 -15.77 48.51
C LEU A 517 34.54 -15.67 48.46
N SER A 518 35.22 -16.82 48.33
CA SER A 518 36.69 -16.94 48.30
C SER A 518 37.16 -17.23 46.88
N PRO A 519 37.52 -16.18 46.09
CA PRO A 519 37.98 -16.38 44.72
C PRO A 519 39.37 -17.06 44.68
N ILE A 520 39.45 -18.20 44.01
CA ILE A 520 40.68 -18.96 43.73
C ILE A 520 41.41 -18.39 42.52
N ARG A 521 40.67 -18.13 41.45
CA ARG A 521 41.22 -17.66 40.17
C ARG A 521 40.25 -16.71 39.51
N ILE A 522 40.77 -15.62 38.95
CA ILE A 522 40.03 -14.72 38.08
C ILE A 522 40.65 -14.71 36.69
N THR A 523 39.83 -14.62 35.65
CA THR A 523 40.27 -14.55 34.26
C THR A 523 39.40 -13.53 33.52
N PRO A 524 40.00 -12.48 32.90
CA PRO A 524 39.24 -11.53 32.11
C PRO A 524 38.63 -12.22 30.89
N LEU A 525 37.39 -11.85 30.57
CA LEU A 525 36.66 -12.31 29.40
C LEU A 525 36.66 -11.20 28.33
N PRO A 526 36.46 -11.54 27.05
CA PRO A 526 36.36 -10.53 25.99
C PRO A 526 35.22 -9.54 26.25
N ASP A 527 35.47 -8.25 26.02
CA ASP A 527 34.44 -7.22 26.13
C ASP A 527 33.25 -7.51 25.20
N ALA A 528 32.05 -7.22 25.68
CA ALA A 528 30.82 -7.47 24.96
C ALA A 528 29.93 -6.23 24.95
N LYS A 529 29.21 -6.03 23.85
CA LYS A 529 28.25 -4.94 23.71
C LYS A 529 26.86 -5.50 23.43
N HIS A 530 25.86 -4.96 24.13
CA HIS A 530 24.45 -5.29 23.87
C HIS A 530 23.61 -4.05 23.64
N ILE A 531 22.76 -4.07 22.61
CA ILE A 531 21.98 -2.91 22.17
C ILE A 531 20.50 -3.13 22.44
N PHE A 532 19.91 -2.30 23.30
CA PHE A 532 18.47 -2.15 23.45
C PHE A 532 17.97 -0.97 22.60
N THR A 533 16.65 -0.73 22.60
CA THR A 533 16.06 0.41 21.88
C THR A 533 16.48 1.76 22.47
N HIS A 534 16.64 1.83 23.79
CA HIS A 534 16.83 3.08 24.54
C HIS A 534 18.15 3.13 25.33
N VAL A 535 18.81 1.99 25.51
CA VAL A 535 20.07 1.83 26.25
C VAL A 535 21.03 0.96 25.45
N GLU A 536 22.31 1.17 25.62
CA GLU A 536 23.39 0.35 25.09
C GLU A 536 24.31 -0.04 26.25
N TRP A 537 24.49 -1.36 26.46
CA TRP A 537 25.37 -1.90 27.50
C TRP A 537 26.74 -2.19 26.91
N HIS A 538 27.78 -1.64 27.54
CA HIS A 538 29.18 -1.95 27.29
C HIS A 538 29.66 -2.75 28.50
N MET A 539 29.98 -4.02 28.29
CA MET A 539 30.18 -4.95 29.38
C MET A 539 31.60 -5.49 29.38
N LYS A 540 32.26 -5.44 30.55
CA LYS A 540 33.49 -6.19 30.84
C LYS A 540 33.14 -7.44 31.64
N GLY A 541 33.62 -8.60 31.22
CA GLY A 541 33.36 -9.87 31.91
C GLY A 541 34.59 -10.38 32.68
N PHE A 542 34.36 -10.98 33.84
CA PHE A 542 35.38 -11.74 34.57
C PHE A 542 34.85 -13.11 34.95
N LEU A 543 35.58 -14.17 34.59
CA LEU A 543 35.35 -15.52 35.09
C LEU A 543 36.09 -15.70 36.41
N ILE A 544 35.36 -16.04 37.47
CA ILE A 544 35.88 -16.21 38.82
C ILE A 544 35.56 -17.63 39.30
N LEU A 545 36.61 -18.40 39.56
CA LEU A 545 36.51 -19.69 40.24
C LEU A 545 36.52 -19.46 41.76
N THR A 546 35.57 -20.03 42.48
CA THR A 546 35.48 -19.93 43.96
C THR A 546 35.71 -21.28 44.64
N GLU A 547 36.13 -21.25 45.90
CA GLU A 547 36.40 -22.47 46.69
C GLU A 547 35.13 -23.09 47.27
N GLU A 548 34.11 -22.27 47.55
CA GLU A 548 32.89 -22.71 48.22
C GLU A 548 31.96 -23.52 47.31
N ARG A 549 31.39 -24.60 47.85
CA ARG A 549 30.30 -25.36 47.24
C ARG A 549 28.95 -24.77 47.66
N ASP A 550 28.30 -24.07 46.74
CA ASP A 550 26.97 -23.46 46.86
C ASP A 550 26.68 -22.74 48.19
N PRO A 551 27.54 -21.81 48.66
CA PRO A 551 27.22 -21.01 49.84
C PRO A 551 25.94 -20.19 49.58
N GLN A 552 25.14 -19.99 50.62
CA GLN A 552 23.93 -19.17 50.53
C GLN A 552 24.33 -17.71 50.31
N ALA A 553 24.32 -17.27 49.04
CA ALA A 553 24.87 -15.98 48.62
C ALA A 553 23.86 -14.82 48.72
N GLY A 554 22.55 -15.12 48.76
CA GLY A 554 21.48 -14.16 49.04
C GLY A 554 20.08 -14.72 48.75
N PRO A 555 18.99 -14.01 49.11
CA PRO A 555 17.62 -14.50 48.94
C PRO A 555 17.15 -14.61 47.48
N GLU A 556 17.80 -13.91 46.55
CA GLU A 556 17.48 -13.91 45.10
C GLU A 556 18.61 -14.49 44.23
N GLU A 557 19.62 -15.10 44.87
CA GLU A 557 20.79 -15.68 44.21
C GLU A 557 20.70 -17.21 44.24
N ILE A 558 21.06 -17.83 43.11
CA ILE A 558 20.89 -19.27 42.88
C ILE A 558 22.16 -19.80 42.23
N TRP A 559 22.67 -20.91 42.74
CA TRP A 559 23.69 -21.70 42.07
C TRP A 559 23.02 -22.63 41.05
N ALA A 560 23.14 -22.28 39.78
CA ALA A 560 22.51 -23.02 38.68
C ALA A 560 23.52 -23.98 38.04
N ASP A 561 23.10 -25.24 37.87
CA ASP A 561 23.76 -26.20 36.99
C ASP A 561 23.21 -26.09 35.54
N ALA A 562 23.90 -26.71 34.58
CA ALA A 562 23.53 -26.67 33.17
C ALA A 562 22.09 -27.16 32.92
N ALA A 563 21.68 -28.25 33.58
CA ALA A 563 20.35 -28.83 33.40
C ALA A 563 19.24 -27.87 33.90
N SER A 564 19.40 -27.31 35.10
CA SER A 564 18.43 -26.37 35.67
C SER A 564 18.39 -25.04 34.91
N ALA A 565 19.52 -24.56 34.37
CA ALA A 565 19.55 -23.39 33.52
C ALA A 565 18.83 -23.60 32.17
N GLU A 566 19.04 -24.75 31.52
CA GLU A 566 18.36 -25.11 30.27
C GLU A 566 16.84 -25.22 30.47
N GLU A 567 16.38 -25.69 31.62
CA GLU A 567 14.97 -25.97 31.86
C GLU A 567 14.19 -24.80 32.49
N LYS A 568 14.80 -24.09 33.45
CA LYS A 568 14.06 -23.22 34.40
C LYS A 568 14.43 -21.75 34.32
N TYR A 569 15.70 -21.41 34.17
CA TYR A 569 16.16 -20.03 34.31
C TYR A 569 16.19 -19.34 32.94
N SER A 570 15.39 -18.27 32.80
CA SER A 570 15.41 -17.46 31.58
C SER A 570 16.49 -16.39 31.67
N ILE A 571 17.55 -16.54 30.86
CA ILE A 571 18.69 -15.64 30.79
C ILE A 571 18.59 -14.84 29.49
N PRO A 572 18.51 -13.50 29.55
CA PRO A 572 18.34 -12.69 28.36
C PRO A 572 19.61 -12.72 27.50
N SER A 573 19.42 -12.56 26.19
CA SER A 573 20.51 -12.47 25.20
C SER A 573 21.57 -11.42 25.51
N ALA A 574 21.26 -10.46 26.39
CA ALA A 574 22.20 -9.49 26.91
C ALA A 574 23.43 -10.14 27.57
N PHE A 575 23.29 -11.32 28.17
CA PHE A 575 24.38 -12.01 28.85
C PHE A 575 24.95 -13.20 28.07
N HIS A 576 24.51 -13.45 26.83
CA HIS A 576 24.92 -14.65 26.07
C HIS A 576 26.44 -14.76 25.91
N ALA A 577 27.14 -13.64 25.72
CA ALA A 577 28.60 -13.59 25.60
C ALA A 577 29.34 -14.16 26.83
N TYR A 578 28.69 -14.17 28.00
CA TYR A 578 29.26 -14.60 29.27
C TYR A 578 28.56 -15.83 29.87
N SER A 579 27.50 -16.33 29.23
CA SER A 579 26.68 -17.41 29.76
C SER A 579 27.26 -18.82 29.55
N GLY A 580 28.38 -18.97 28.84
CA GLY A 580 28.92 -20.28 28.47
C GLY A 580 29.12 -21.23 29.65
N LYS A 581 29.65 -20.73 30.77
CA LYS A 581 29.89 -21.51 31.99
C LYS A 581 28.62 -21.97 32.70
N ILE A 582 27.48 -21.35 32.43
CA ILE A 582 26.18 -21.75 32.99
C ILE A 582 25.74 -23.09 32.39
N TYR A 583 26.08 -23.35 31.13
CA TYR A 583 25.63 -24.51 30.37
C TYR A 583 26.73 -25.57 30.17
N GLU A 584 27.88 -25.41 30.84
CA GLU A 584 28.97 -26.37 30.79
C GLU A 584 28.64 -27.58 31.67
N LYS A 585 28.71 -28.79 31.07
CA LYS A 585 28.32 -30.06 31.70
C LYS A 585 29.49 -30.74 32.38
#